data_AF-A0A2N0QUX7-F1
#
_entry.id   AF-A0A2N0QUX7-F1
#
_cell.length_a   1.000
_cell.length_b   1.000
_cell.length_c   1.000
_cell.angle_alpha   90.00
_cell.angle_beta   90.00
_cell.angle_gamma   90.00
#
_symmetry.space_group_name_H-M   'P 1'
#
loop_
_entity.id
_entity.type
_entity.pdbx_description
1 polymer ?
#
loop_
_entity_poly.entity_id
_entity_poly.type
_entity_poly.pdbx_seq_one_letter_code
_entity_poly.pdbx_strand_id
1 'polypeptide(L)'
;YVYSYLLAGANNFKGKFEIRPQKVISGPNGHGPLDFAIDLRRTAKTVGVTEVKKDDFTKGVAQCAVQFESSLSNRKRKANEIEEEQAFERVFGIVTDAEKSYFMECTMDDQERPSFKLSEPAVVVYNNVSVENMVREVLSHIVWLLEEAQKPDSDSRS
;
A
#
# COMPACT_ATOMS: atom_id res chain seq x y z
N TYR A 1 -3.52 11.70 -12.57
CA TYR A 1 -2.20 11.07 -12.60
C TYR A 1 -2.06 9.91 -11.62
N VAL A 2 -2.37 10.07 -10.32
CA VAL A 2 -2.25 9.00 -9.30
C VAL A 2 -2.87 7.67 -9.73
N TYR A 3 -4.15 7.64 -10.08
CA TYR A 3 -4.82 6.39 -10.53
C TYR A 3 -4.11 5.73 -11.72
N SER A 4 -3.57 6.52 -12.66
CA SER A 4 -2.84 6.01 -13.82
C SER A 4 -1.53 5.32 -13.41
N TYR A 5 -0.80 5.86 -12.42
CA TYR A 5 0.39 5.20 -11.88
C TYR A 5 0.04 3.87 -11.22
N LEU A 6 -1.00 3.87 -10.38
CA LEU A 6 -1.46 2.66 -9.69
C LEU A 6 -1.91 1.58 -10.68
N LEU A 7 -2.71 1.97 -11.67
CA LEU A 7 -3.20 1.06 -12.70
C LEU A 7 -2.06 0.52 -13.57
N ALA A 8 -1.10 1.37 -13.98
CA ALA A 8 0.06 0.95 -14.73
C ALA A 8 0.92 -0.05 -13.94
N GLY A 9 1.17 0.21 -12.65
CA GLY A 9 1.87 -0.72 -11.76
C GLY A 9 1.13 -2.05 -11.66
N ALA A 10 -0.16 -2.03 -11.32
CA ALA A 10 -1.00 -3.23 -11.18
C ALA A 10 -1.11 -4.07 -12.47
N ASN A 11 -1.11 -3.42 -13.64
CA ASN A 11 -1.19 -4.09 -14.93
C ASN A 11 0.01 -5.00 -15.23
N ASN A 12 1.16 -4.80 -14.57
CA ASN A 12 2.30 -5.72 -14.67
C ASN A 12 1.98 -7.14 -14.15
N PHE A 13 0.90 -7.29 -13.36
CA PHE A 13 0.54 -8.55 -12.72
C PHE A 13 -0.69 -9.23 -13.33
N LYS A 14 -0.98 -8.98 -14.62
CA LYS A 14 -2.02 -9.70 -15.39
C LYS A 14 -3.38 -9.76 -14.69
N GLY A 15 -3.78 -8.65 -14.06
CA GLY A 15 -5.06 -8.53 -13.37
C GLY A 15 -5.13 -9.16 -11.98
N LYS A 16 -4.01 -9.59 -11.37
CA LYS A 16 -4.00 -10.07 -9.98
C LYS A 16 -4.49 -9.02 -8.96
N PHE A 17 -4.27 -7.75 -9.25
CA PHE A 17 -4.65 -6.64 -8.39
C PHE A 17 -5.85 -5.88 -8.95
N GLU A 18 -6.60 -5.26 -8.04
CA GLU A 18 -7.71 -4.36 -8.33
C GLU A 18 -7.50 -3.04 -7.60
N ILE A 19 -7.60 -1.92 -8.33
CA ILE A 19 -7.55 -0.58 -7.73
C ILE A 19 -8.99 -0.16 -7.40
N ARG A 20 -9.26 0.11 -6.12
CA ARG A 20 -10.58 0.51 -5.63
C ARG A 20 -10.55 1.94 -5.10
N PRO A 21 -11.21 2.90 -5.77
CA PRO A 21 -11.34 4.25 -5.24
C PRO A 21 -12.28 4.27 -4.03
N GLN A 22 -12.06 5.19 -3.09
CA GLN A 22 -12.98 5.47 -1.97
C GLN A 22 -13.35 4.25 -1.11
N LYS A 23 -12.44 3.27 -1.00
CA LYS A 23 -12.67 2.10 -0.14
C LYS A 23 -12.70 2.55 1.32
N VAL A 24 -13.82 2.30 1.99
CA VAL A 24 -13.95 2.58 3.42
C VAL A 24 -13.19 1.53 4.20
N ILE A 25 -12.22 1.98 5.02
CA ILE A 25 -11.61 1.15 6.05
C ILE A 25 -12.28 1.48 7.37
N SER A 26 -12.64 0.44 8.10
CA SER A 26 -13.10 0.52 9.48
C SER A 26 -12.18 -0.34 10.35
N GLY A 27 -11.89 0.10 11.55
CA GLY A 27 -11.12 -0.62 12.57
C GLY A 27 -10.99 0.23 13.83
N PRO A 28 -10.46 -0.32 14.94
CA PRO A 28 -10.53 0.32 16.25
C PRO A 28 -9.93 1.72 16.28
N ASN A 29 -8.88 1.98 15.49
CA ASN A 29 -8.12 3.23 15.50
C ASN A 29 -8.27 4.06 14.22
N GLY A 30 -8.74 3.47 13.12
CA GLY A 30 -8.86 4.11 11.80
C GLY A 30 -10.23 3.88 11.19
N HIS A 31 -10.89 4.97 10.82
CA HIS A 31 -12.18 4.96 10.13
C HIS A 31 -12.18 6.01 9.03
N GLY A 32 -12.62 5.62 7.82
CA GLY A 32 -12.86 6.56 6.74
C GLY A 32 -12.51 6.01 5.36
N PRO A 33 -12.89 6.75 4.30
CA PRO A 33 -12.53 6.39 2.94
C PRO A 33 -11.04 6.64 2.69
N LEU A 34 -10.39 5.67 2.04
CA LEU A 34 -9.12 5.87 1.34
C LEU A 34 -9.36 6.52 -0.01
N ASP A 35 -8.42 7.32 -0.52
CA ASP A 35 -8.50 7.76 -1.91
C ASP A 35 -8.44 6.56 -2.86
N PHE A 36 -7.47 5.67 -2.67
CA PHE A 36 -7.41 4.38 -3.36
C PHE A 36 -6.92 3.25 -2.45
N ALA A 37 -7.50 2.07 -2.64
CA ALA A 37 -6.98 0.81 -2.14
C ALA A 37 -6.50 -0.06 -3.30
N ILE A 38 -5.52 -0.91 -3.04
CA ILE A 38 -5.05 -1.95 -3.95
C ILE A 38 -5.38 -3.28 -3.30
N ASP A 39 -6.31 -4.01 -3.89
CA ASP A 39 -6.77 -5.29 -3.39
C ASP A 39 -6.20 -6.42 -4.25
N LEU A 40 -5.86 -7.54 -3.61
CA LEU A 40 -5.62 -8.79 -4.31
C LEU A 40 -6.97 -9.38 -4.74
N ARG A 41 -7.20 -9.57 -6.04
CA ARG A 41 -8.50 -10.00 -6.57
C ARG A 41 -8.99 -11.33 -6.00
N ARG A 42 -8.08 -12.28 -5.81
CA ARG A 42 -8.41 -13.63 -5.35
C ARG A 42 -9.05 -13.63 -3.96
N THR A 43 -8.64 -12.73 -3.08
CA THR A 43 -9.04 -12.72 -1.66
C THR A 43 -9.77 -11.43 -1.26
N ALA A 44 -9.93 -10.48 -2.18
CA ALA A 44 -10.42 -9.11 -1.93
C ALA A 44 -9.66 -8.37 -0.81
N LYS A 45 -8.44 -8.82 -0.51
CA LYS A 45 -7.63 -8.34 0.61
C LYS A 45 -6.82 -7.12 0.20
N THR A 46 -6.87 -6.08 1.01
CA THR A 46 -6.05 -4.88 0.80
C THR A 46 -4.57 -5.20 1.02
N VAL A 47 -3.75 -4.99 -0.01
CA VAL A 47 -2.28 -5.06 0.05
C VAL A 47 -1.64 -3.69 0.02
N GLY A 48 -2.34 -2.71 -0.54
CA GLY A 48 -1.86 -1.35 -0.71
C GLY A 48 -2.93 -0.33 -0.39
N VAL A 49 -2.53 0.83 0.14
CA VAL A 49 -3.41 2.00 0.28
C VAL A 49 -2.72 3.23 -0.30
N THR A 50 -3.50 4.18 -0.77
CA THR A 50 -2.98 5.43 -1.31
C THR A 50 -3.82 6.59 -0.81
N GLU A 51 -3.13 7.59 -0.27
CA GLU A 51 -3.68 8.87 0.19
C GLU A 51 -3.11 10.00 -0.69
N VAL A 52 -3.99 10.78 -1.28
CA VAL A 52 -3.63 11.91 -2.12
C VAL A 52 -3.62 13.18 -1.27
N LYS A 53 -2.44 13.75 -1.05
CA LYS A 53 -2.24 14.95 -0.23
C LYS A 53 -1.42 15.96 -1.00
N LYS A 54 -1.92 17.21 -1.07
CA LYS A 54 -1.23 18.31 -1.77
C LYS A 54 -0.07 18.88 -0.95
N ASP A 55 -0.31 19.16 0.33
CA ASP A 55 0.64 19.93 1.16
C ASP A 55 1.04 19.22 2.46
N ASP A 56 0.14 18.46 3.08
CA ASP A 56 0.36 17.81 4.38
C ASP A 56 0.61 16.30 4.23
N PHE A 57 1.82 15.97 3.78
CA PHE A 57 2.27 14.58 3.63
C PHE A 57 2.35 13.86 4.98
N THR A 58 2.73 14.55 6.05
CA THR A 58 2.81 13.96 7.40
C THR A 58 1.45 13.44 7.85
N LYS A 59 0.38 14.21 7.65
CA LYS A 59 -0.98 13.75 7.91
C LYS A 59 -1.37 12.58 7.02
N GLY A 60 -0.97 12.60 5.74
CA GLY A 60 -1.17 11.46 4.84
C GLY A 60 -0.49 10.18 5.32
N VAL A 61 0.75 10.26 5.79
CA VAL A 61 1.51 9.13 6.34
C VAL A 61 0.83 8.61 7.60
N ALA A 62 0.46 9.49 8.53
CA ALA A 62 -0.24 9.10 9.76
C ALA A 62 -1.58 8.41 9.45
N GLN A 63 -2.33 8.93 8.48
CA GLN A 63 -3.61 8.35 8.04
C GLN A 63 -3.41 6.94 7.46
N CYS A 64 -2.45 6.78 6.54
CA CYS A 64 -2.09 5.47 5.98
C CYS A 64 -1.70 4.46 7.09
N ALA A 65 -0.87 4.88 8.06
CA ALA A 65 -0.40 4.01 9.13
C ALA A 65 -1.56 3.51 10.03
N VAL A 66 -2.45 4.41 10.42
CA VAL A 66 -3.63 4.09 11.24
C VAL A 66 -4.62 3.18 10.49
N GLN A 67 -4.78 3.40 9.18
CA GLN A 67 -5.62 2.54 8.34
C GLN A 67 -5.03 1.15 8.13
N PHE A 68 -3.69 1.00 8.07
CA PHE A 68 -3.04 -0.31 8.08
C PHE A 68 -3.33 -1.11 9.32
N GLU A 69 -3.08 -0.50 10.48
CA GLU A 69 -3.34 -1.14 11.75
C GLU A 69 -4.81 -1.60 11.86
N SER A 70 -5.74 -0.80 11.36
CA SER A 70 -7.17 -1.13 11.31
C SER A 70 -7.48 -2.32 10.39
N SER A 71 -6.90 -2.33 9.18
CA SER A 71 -7.06 -3.44 8.22
C SER A 71 -6.45 -4.76 8.70
N LEU A 72 -5.38 -4.69 9.50
CA LEU A 72 -4.68 -5.84 10.06
C LEU A 72 -5.36 -6.34 11.34
N SER A 73 -5.83 -5.45 12.21
CA SER A 73 -6.48 -5.78 13.48
C SER A 73 -7.89 -6.37 13.32
N ASN A 74 -8.67 -5.95 12.32
CA ASN A 74 -9.98 -6.57 12.04
C ASN A 74 -9.88 -8.07 11.67
N ARG A 75 -8.70 -8.53 11.21
CA ARG A 75 -8.43 -9.94 10.95
C ARG A 75 -8.50 -10.78 12.25
N LYS A 76 -8.16 -10.19 13.41
CA LYS A 76 -8.12 -10.88 14.72
C LYS A 76 -9.49 -11.37 15.20
N ARG A 77 -10.61 -10.76 14.76
CA ARG A 77 -11.97 -11.18 15.18
C ARG A 77 -12.55 -12.34 14.36
N LYS A 78 -11.96 -12.69 13.21
CA LYS A 78 -12.44 -13.80 12.36
C LYS A 78 -11.65 -15.10 12.48
N ALA A 79 -10.62 -15.14 13.34
CA ALA A 79 -9.72 -16.29 13.53
C ALA A 79 -10.37 -17.59 14.06
N ASN A 80 -11.68 -17.64 14.22
CA ASN A 80 -12.41 -18.86 14.62
C ASN A 80 -12.81 -19.75 13.43
N GLU A 81 -12.59 -19.32 12.19
CA GLU A 81 -12.76 -20.14 10.99
C GLU A 81 -11.38 -20.47 10.42
N ILE A 82 -11.01 -21.75 10.49
CA ILE A 82 -9.75 -22.31 9.99
C ILE A 82 -9.80 -22.25 8.46
N GLU A 83 -9.32 -21.16 7.89
CA GLU A 83 -8.60 -21.18 6.63
C GLU A 83 -7.29 -20.42 6.90
N GLU A 84 -6.15 -21.02 6.56
CA GLU A 84 -4.85 -20.36 6.50
C GLU A 84 -4.92 -19.25 5.42
N GLU A 85 -5.67 -18.19 5.67
CA GLU A 85 -5.63 -16.97 4.90
C GLU A 85 -4.27 -16.33 5.18
N GLN A 86 -3.26 -16.72 4.39
CA GLN A 86 -1.91 -16.15 4.38
C GLN A 86 -1.96 -14.72 4.87
N ALA A 87 -1.61 -14.54 6.14
CA ALA A 87 -1.65 -13.24 6.74
C ALA A 87 -0.53 -12.45 6.06
N PHE A 88 -0.87 -11.58 5.10
CA PHE A 88 0.10 -10.57 4.67
C PHE A 88 0.56 -9.84 5.92
N GLU A 89 1.78 -10.17 6.32
CA GLU A 89 2.56 -9.47 7.32
C GLU A 89 2.95 -8.10 6.80
N ARG A 90 3.01 -7.93 5.48
CA ARG A 90 3.38 -6.69 4.81
C ARG A 90 2.20 -6.04 4.07
N VAL A 91 1.97 -4.76 4.36
CA VAL A 91 1.04 -3.89 3.62
C VAL A 91 1.79 -2.60 3.29
N PHE A 92 1.51 -1.99 2.14
CA PHE A 92 2.23 -0.79 1.70
C PHE A 92 1.32 0.42 1.49
N GLY A 93 1.91 1.61 1.62
CA GLY A 93 1.23 2.90 1.58
C GLY A 93 1.89 3.82 0.61
N ILE A 94 1.09 4.61 -0.09
CA ILE A 94 1.57 5.64 -0.99
C ILE A 94 0.93 6.95 -0.58
N VAL A 95 1.74 7.95 -0.27
CA VAL A 95 1.27 9.31 -0.01
C VAL A 95 1.81 10.21 -1.10
N THR A 96 0.92 10.82 -1.89
CA THR A 96 1.34 11.48 -3.13
C THR A 96 0.48 12.70 -3.47
N ASP A 97 1.08 13.72 -4.07
CA ASP A 97 0.37 14.80 -4.80
C ASP A 97 0.38 14.57 -6.32
N ALA A 98 0.87 13.41 -6.76
CA ALA A 98 1.19 13.01 -8.14
C ALA A 98 2.53 13.52 -8.73
N GLU A 99 3.20 14.47 -8.08
CA GLU A 99 4.56 14.91 -8.41
C GLU A 99 5.56 14.27 -7.44
N LYS A 100 5.30 14.41 -6.15
CA LYS A 100 6.07 13.82 -5.05
C LYS A 100 5.32 12.63 -4.48
N SER A 101 6.00 11.50 -4.34
CA SER A 101 5.44 10.27 -3.80
C SER A 101 6.32 9.67 -2.72
N TYR A 102 5.75 9.45 -1.53
CA TYR A 102 6.37 8.68 -0.46
C TYR A 102 5.81 7.27 -0.45
N PHE A 103 6.68 6.29 -0.25
CA PHE A 103 6.33 4.88 -0.16
C PHE A 103 6.57 4.40 1.26
N MET A 104 5.54 3.83 1.87
CA MET A 104 5.59 3.30 3.22
C MET A 104 5.41 1.79 3.18
N GLU A 105 6.30 1.08 3.85
CA GLU A 105 6.15 -0.34 4.15
C GLU A 105 5.66 -0.46 5.60
N CYS A 106 4.63 -1.27 5.83
CA CYS A 106 4.18 -1.68 7.15
C CYS A 106 4.36 -3.19 7.27
N THR A 107 5.13 -3.64 8.25
CA THR A 107 5.26 -5.07 8.60
C THR A 107 4.71 -5.34 10.00
N MET A 108 4.26 -6.55 10.27
CA MET A 108 3.94 -6.99 11.63
C MET A 108 5.08 -7.83 12.18
N ASP A 109 5.48 -7.59 13.44
CA ASP A 109 6.40 -8.48 14.15
C ASP A 109 5.67 -9.69 14.76
N ASP A 110 6.43 -10.63 15.34
CA ASP A 110 5.90 -11.84 16.00
C ASP A 110 4.96 -11.52 17.19
N GLN A 111 5.00 -10.29 17.70
CA GLN A 111 4.12 -9.79 18.76
C GLN A 111 2.91 -9.02 18.20
N GLU A 112 2.68 -9.11 16.89
CA GLU A 112 1.63 -8.41 16.14
C GLU A 112 1.68 -6.88 16.29
N ARG A 113 2.88 -6.32 16.48
CA ARG A 113 3.09 -4.88 16.51
C ARG A 113 3.51 -4.39 15.13
N PRO A 114 2.89 -3.31 14.64
CA PRO A 114 3.27 -2.75 13.34
C PRO A 114 4.62 -2.04 13.43
N SER A 115 5.48 -2.31 12.46
CA SER A 115 6.70 -1.56 12.18
C SER A 115 6.55 -0.85 10.83
N PHE A 116 7.01 0.39 10.77
CA PHE A 116 6.87 1.23 9.58
C PHE A 116 8.23 1.67 9.07
N LYS A 117 8.41 1.57 7.75
CA LYS A 117 9.54 2.17 7.03
C LYS A 117 9.01 3.12 5.97
N LEU A 118 9.51 4.35 5.95
CA LEU A 118 9.15 5.36 4.97
C LEU A 118 10.34 5.61 4.05
N SER A 119 10.10 5.68 2.75
CA SER A 119 11.11 6.02 1.76
C SER A 119 11.44 7.52 1.76
N GLU A 120 12.59 7.86 1.18
CA GLU A 120 12.75 9.20 0.59
C GLU A 120 11.72 9.39 -0.55
N PRO A 121 11.29 10.63 -0.84
CA PRO A 121 10.27 10.86 -1.86
C PRO A 121 10.84 10.67 -3.26
N ALA A 122 10.11 9.94 -4.11
CA ALA A 122 10.31 10.02 -5.55
C ALA A 122 9.63 11.28 -6.09
N VAL A 123 10.33 12.04 -6.94
CA VAL A 123 9.84 13.33 -7.47
C VAL A 123 9.78 13.31 -8.99
N VAL A 124 8.62 13.68 -9.53
CA VAL A 124 8.32 13.82 -10.95
C VAL A 124 8.10 15.30 -11.24
N VAL A 125 8.96 15.87 -12.08
CA VAL A 125 8.79 17.23 -12.59
C VAL A 125 8.18 17.15 -13.99
N TYR A 126 6.90 17.47 -14.11
CA TYR A 126 6.23 17.52 -15.39
C TYR A 126 6.85 18.60 -16.29
N ASN A 127 6.88 18.36 -17.61
CA ASN A 127 7.57 19.20 -18.61
C ASN A 127 9.11 19.19 -18.52
N ASN A 128 9.70 18.25 -17.79
CA ASN A 128 11.15 18.01 -17.84
C ASN A 128 11.49 17.01 -18.96
N VAL A 129 12.64 17.20 -19.63
CA VAL A 129 13.16 16.26 -20.63
C VAL A 129 13.40 14.85 -20.07
N SER A 130 13.65 14.72 -18.76
CA SER A 130 13.86 13.44 -18.07
C SER A 130 12.60 12.92 -17.36
N VAL A 131 11.41 13.48 -17.63
CA VAL A 131 10.14 13.06 -17.00
C VAL A 131 9.88 11.56 -17.17
N GLU A 132 10.27 10.95 -18.30
CA GLU A 132 10.10 9.51 -18.51
C GLU A 132 10.89 8.68 -17.46
N ASN A 133 12.12 9.08 -17.15
CA ASN A 133 12.95 8.39 -16.15
C ASN A 133 12.37 8.55 -14.74
N MET A 134 11.87 9.74 -14.40
CA MET A 134 11.23 9.99 -13.10
C MET A 134 9.93 9.19 -12.95
N VAL A 135 9.11 9.15 -14.00
CA VAL A 135 7.90 8.32 -14.06
C VAL A 135 8.23 6.85 -13.91
N ARG A 136 9.28 6.38 -14.60
CA ARG A 136 9.77 5.01 -14.51
C ARG A 136 10.20 4.66 -13.09
N GLU A 137 10.86 5.57 -12.38
CA GLU A 137 11.24 5.37 -10.98
C GLU A 137 10.02 5.18 -10.06
N VAL A 138 9.01 6.03 -10.18
CA VAL A 138 7.75 5.89 -9.42
C VAL A 138 7.07 4.55 -9.73
N LEU A 139 6.98 4.17 -11.01
CA LEU A 139 6.37 2.91 -11.42
C LEU A 139 7.15 1.70 -10.92
N SER A 140 8.49 1.74 -10.96
CA SER A 140 9.35 0.67 -10.43
C SER A 140 9.10 0.43 -8.95
N HIS A 141 8.97 1.50 -8.15
CA HIS A 141 8.63 1.37 -6.73
C HIS A 141 7.26 0.72 -6.51
N ILE A 142 6.23 1.13 -7.26
CA ILE A 142 4.88 0.54 -7.17
C ILE A 142 4.93 -0.96 -7.53
N VAL A 143 5.61 -1.31 -8.62
CA VAL A 143 5.76 -2.72 -9.05
C VAL A 143 6.48 -3.52 -7.97
N TRP A 144 7.60 -3.01 -7.45
CA TRP A 144 8.36 -3.68 -6.40
C TRP A 144 7.52 -3.92 -5.13
N LEU A 145 6.75 -2.93 -4.67
CA LEU A 145 5.85 -3.09 -3.51
C LEU A 145 4.80 -4.18 -3.74
N LEU A 146 4.25 -4.25 -4.96
CA LEU A 146 3.29 -5.29 -5.33
C LEU A 146 3.93 -6.68 -5.42
N GLU A 147 5.20 -6.79 -5.81
CA GLU A 147 5.97 -8.03 -5.76
C GLU A 147 6.21 -8.47 -4.31
N GLU A 148 6.67 -7.57 -3.45
CA GLU A 148 6.92 -7.84 -2.04
C GLU A 148 5.64 -8.27 -1.31
N ALA A 149 4.50 -7.67 -1.63
CA ALA A 149 3.22 -8.04 -1.06
C ALA A 149 2.73 -9.44 -1.50
N GLN A 150 3.35 -10.08 -2.50
CA GLN A 150 2.99 -11.44 -2.94
C GLN A 150 3.88 -12.52 -2.33
N LYS A 151 5.02 -12.17 -1.73
CA LYS A 151 5.97 -13.16 -1.25
C LYS A 151 5.41 -13.90 -0.02
N PRO A 152 5.46 -15.24 0.02
CA PRO A 152 5.28 -15.97 1.26
C PRO A 152 6.50 -15.72 2.16
N ASP A 153 6.29 -15.70 3.47
CA ASP A 153 7.38 -15.45 4.41
C ASP A 153 8.33 -16.66 4.45
N SER A 154 9.59 -16.47 4.05
CA SER A 154 10.60 -17.55 4.04
C SER A 154 11.88 -17.23 4.82
N ASP A 155 11.97 -16.07 5.49
CA ASP A 155 13.22 -15.64 6.14
C ASP A 155 13.19 -15.70 7.68
N SER A 156 12.14 -16.27 8.29
CA SER A 156 12.01 -16.44 9.74
C SER A 156 12.41 -17.84 10.25
N ARG A 157 13.01 -18.70 9.41
CA ARG A 157 13.58 -19.99 9.82
C ARG A 157 15.07 -20.07 9.54
N SER A 158 15.88 -19.42 10.38
CA SER A 158 17.32 -19.68 10.50
C SER A 158 17.73 -19.57 11.95
#